data_AF-A0A958Q1B8-F1
#
_entry.id   AF-A0A958Q1B8-F1
#
_cell.length_a   1.000
_cell.length_b   1.000
_cell.length_c   1.000
_cell.angle_alpha   90.00
_cell.angle_beta   90.00
_cell.angle_gamma   90.00
#
_symmetry.space_group_name_H-M   'P 1'
#
loop_
_entity.id
_entity.type
_entity.pdbx_description
1 polymer ?
#
loop_
_entity_poly.entity_id
_entity_poly.type
_entity_poly.pdbx_seq_one_letter_code
_entity_poly.pdbx_strand_id
1 'polypeptide(L)'
;MANDPGLGWHLKSGLMMLDSGTVFRVDPFLATSTPLPWVADQWLGSVLLAWLFQLASWPAVYAAIITISLLGFFGILFNICYCYSRSVIASGATALFAYHLSTVQIFVRPLVFSIVLFILLYGSITRIVLQTRNQSFSLRWHYLLLPLLFCLWASIHPYFVLGLILMTMALAGMLFDSYITQKTDIPPAFILKFLTLIALCAIATVVNPYGTQLHVSISGLGLSEYFTNLLSEWKPLNFTEPVGILLEEWLFICVCGYLFSQRLRERLGFFEFFSFFGFLHFTLSAVRGIPLLVVVSAPIFATALLMLPEIPWLKKFPLLQRFFGLFQTIEEYERSASMGRTSLTLVCATLLVSSFLGGIIFFRGDYGLSNERFPKDAIKFLTDQVDEQGGSVTVFNEINWGGAIALLGYPKLQYFIDDRLTLQSEEFYRQYFELYWDTAPEEDEFPKADFYLVKPKGALMKRMTRQGRFQEVYRDQVAVVMIQFSENPGEWKTRVFTQDKATK
;
A
#
# COMPACT_ATOMS: atom_id res chain seq x y z
N MET A 1 -3.97 -8.86 9.12
CA MET A 1 -4.17 -8.14 7.84
C MET A 1 -5.14 -6.96 7.97
N ALA A 2 -6.16 -7.00 8.83
CA ALA A 2 -7.12 -5.91 9.05
C ALA A 2 -6.78 -4.95 10.22
N ASN A 3 -5.50 -4.66 10.45
CA ASN A 3 -5.04 -3.80 11.57
C ASN A 3 -4.77 -2.35 11.17
N ASP A 4 -5.19 -1.98 9.97
CA ASP A 4 -5.07 -0.63 9.45
C ASP A 4 -6.13 0.30 10.05
N PRO A 5 -5.73 1.47 10.61
CA PRO A 5 -6.64 2.52 11.05
C PRO A 5 -7.75 2.88 10.06
N GLY A 6 -7.43 2.97 8.76
CA GLY A 6 -8.31 3.48 7.73
C GLY A 6 -9.23 2.46 7.08
N LEU A 7 -9.01 1.17 7.34
CA LEU A 7 -9.79 0.08 6.77
C LEU A 7 -11.30 0.23 7.02
N GLY A 8 -11.67 0.66 8.23
CA GLY A 8 -13.08 0.73 8.59
C GLY A 8 -13.85 1.81 7.82
N TRP A 9 -13.25 2.99 7.56
CA TRP A 9 -13.90 4.00 6.71
C TRP A 9 -13.85 3.62 5.23
N HIS A 10 -12.83 2.89 4.76
CA HIS A 10 -12.83 2.33 3.41
C HIS A 10 -14.01 1.37 3.20
N LEU A 11 -14.20 0.42 4.11
CA LEU A 11 -15.32 -0.53 4.01
C LEU A 11 -16.67 0.17 4.15
N LYS A 12 -16.83 1.06 5.13
CA LYS A 12 -18.09 1.76 5.33
C LYS A 12 -18.46 2.64 4.13
N SER A 13 -17.51 3.44 3.64
CA SER A 13 -17.74 4.28 2.46
C SER A 13 -18.02 3.45 1.22
N GLY A 14 -17.30 2.34 1.01
CA GLY A 14 -17.58 1.41 -0.08
C GLY A 14 -18.99 0.82 -0.03
N LEU A 15 -19.46 0.41 1.14
CA LEU A 15 -20.83 -0.09 1.33
C LEU A 15 -21.87 0.99 0.99
N MET A 16 -21.68 2.21 1.49
CA MET A 16 -22.58 3.33 1.19
C MET A 16 -22.57 3.72 -0.30
N MET A 17 -21.41 3.63 -0.97
CA MET A 17 -21.31 3.88 -2.41
C MET A 17 -22.00 2.80 -3.24
N LEU A 18 -21.90 1.52 -2.82
CA LEU A 18 -22.65 0.42 -3.43
C LEU A 18 -24.16 0.61 -3.29
N ASP A 19 -24.61 1.00 -2.09
CA ASP A 19 -26.04 1.18 -1.79
C ASP A 19 -26.64 2.39 -2.52
N SER A 20 -25.91 3.51 -2.60
CA SER A 20 -26.38 4.76 -3.21
C SER A 20 -26.13 4.86 -4.72
N GLY A 21 -25.19 4.09 -5.26
CA GLY A 21 -24.73 4.21 -6.64
C GLY A 21 -23.96 5.52 -6.94
N THR A 22 -23.57 6.28 -5.91
CA THR A 22 -22.90 7.58 -6.05
C THR A 22 -21.58 7.63 -5.30
N VAL A 23 -20.61 8.35 -5.85
CA VAL A 23 -19.29 8.55 -5.23
C VAL A 23 -19.31 9.81 -4.36
N PHE A 24 -18.74 9.74 -3.16
CA PHE A 24 -18.74 10.85 -2.20
C PHE A 24 -18.02 12.10 -2.74
N ARG A 25 -18.62 13.27 -2.55
CA ARG A 25 -17.95 14.57 -2.74
C ARG A 25 -17.80 15.34 -1.42
N VAL A 26 -18.44 14.83 -0.38
CA VAL A 26 -18.52 15.41 0.95
C VAL A 26 -18.28 14.28 1.93
N ASP A 27 -17.52 14.55 2.99
CA ASP A 27 -17.27 13.59 4.05
C ASP A 27 -18.52 13.33 4.89
N PRO A 28 -18.97 12.07 5.05
CA PRO A 28 -20.12 11.75 5.89
C PRO A 28 -19.75 11.47 7.36
N PHE A 29 -18.46 11.33 7.69
CA PHE A 29 -18.06 10.68 8.95
C PHE A 29 -17.56 11.64 10.04
N LEU A 30 -16.80 12.68 9.67
CA LEU A 30 -16.27 13.62 10.64
C LEU A 30 -17.38 14.45 11.27
N ALA A 31 -17.27 14.65 12.56
CA ALA A 31 -18.13 15.57 13.30
C ALA A 31 -17.69 17.01 13.00
N THR A 32 -18.31 17.62 11.98
CA THR A 32 -18.06 19.01 11.59
C THR A 32 -19.36 19.78 11.47
N SER A 33 -19.32 21.06 11.85
CA SER A 33 -20.48 21.96 11.69
C SER A 33 -20.73 22.32 10.23
N THR A 34 -19.69 22.28 9.40
CA THR A 34 -19.75 22.52 7.96
C THR A 34 -19.35 21.27 7.19
N PRO A 35 -20.09 20.89 6.12
CA PRO A 35 -19.74 19.73 5.32
C PRO A 35 -18.36 19.88 4.68
N LEU A 36 -17.46 18.91 4.92
CA LEU A 36 -16.10 18.94 4.37
C LEU A 36 -16.06 18.35 2.96
N PRO A 37 -15.52 19.07 1.96
CA PRO A 37 -15.28 18.49 0.64
C PRO A 37 -14.27 17.34 0.72
N TRP A 38 -14.67 16.19 0.20
CA TRP A 38 -13.85 14.99 0.17
C TRP A 38 -13.62 14.50 -1.26
N VAL A 39 -12.34 14.36 -1.61
CA VAL A 39 -11.90 13.61 -2.79
C VAL A 39 -11.54 12.21 -2.32
N ALA A 40 -12.43 11.24 -2.52
CA ALA A 40 -12.14 9.83 -2.24
C ALA A 40 -11.22 9.28 -3.33
N ASP A 41 -9.93 9.53 -3.17
CA ASP A 41 -8.83 9.14 -4.06
C ASP A 41 -8.66 7.62 -4.24
N GLN A 42 -9.43 6.82 -3.50
CA GLN A 42 -9.44 5.37 -3.52
C GLN A 42 -10.86 4.79 -3.57
N TRP A 43 -11.81 5.52 -4.17
CA TRP A 43 -13.23 5.16 -4.15
C TRP A 43 -13.50 3.78 -4.75
N LEU A 44 -12.90 3.44 -5.90
CA LEU A 44 -13.14 2.14 -6.56
C LEU A 44 -12.51 1.02 -5.75
N GLY A 45 -11.34 1.26 -5.15
CA GLY A 45 -10.73 0.32 -4.21
C GLY A 45 -11.62 0.04 -3.00
N SER A 46 -12.24 1.08 -2.45
CA SER A 46 -13.19 0.98 -1.32
C SER A 46 -14.44 0.19 -1.71
N VAL A 47 -15.00 0.46 -2.89
CA VAL A 47 -16.13 -0.28 -3.46
C VAL A 47 -15.78 -1.76 -3.69
N LEU A 48 -14.61 -2.07 -4.22
CA LEU A 48 -14.16 -3.45 -4.42
C LEU A 48 -14.03 -4.20 -3.09
N LEU A 49 -13.44 -3.57 -2.06
CA LEU A 49 -13.35 -4.17 -0.73
C LEU A 49 -14.73 -4.40 -0.11
N ALA A 50 -15.64 -3.43 -0.22
CA ALA A 50 -17.00 -3.54 0.28
C ALA A 50 -17.81 -4.62 -0.45
N TRP A 51 -17.67 -4.72 -1.77
CA TRP A 51 -18.32 -5.76 -2.57
C TRP A 51 -17.84 -7.15 -2.13
N LEU A 52 -16.53 -7.34 -1.97
CA LEU A 52 -15.96 -8.58 -1.43
C LEU A 52 -16.48 -8.87 -0.02
N PHE A 53 -16.62 -7.83 0.81
CA PHE A 53 -17.15 -7.95 2.16
C PHE A 53 -18.63 -8.37 2.18
N GLN A 54 -19.46 -7.94 1.22
CA GLN A 54 -20.86 -8.40 1.12
C GLN A 54 -20.98 -9.89 0.75
N LEU A 55 -19.99 -10.47 0.05
CA LEU A 55 -20.06 -11.88 -0.37
C LEU A 55 -19.95 -12.87 0.79
N ALA A 56 -18.99 -12.68 1.70
CA ALA A 56 -18.80 -13.56 2.85
C ALA A 56 -18.07 -12.86 4.02
N SER A 57 -18.31 -11.57 4.23
CA SER A 57 -17.65 -10.75 5.25
C SER A 57 -16.12 -10.79 5.11
N TRP A 58 -15.39 -10.82 6.24
CA TRP A 58 -13.93 -10.81 6.27
C TRP A 58 -13.23 -11.98 5.56
N PRO A 59 -13.70 -13.24 5.64
CA PRO A 59 -13.10 -14.35 4.88
C PRO A 59 -12.97 -14.07 3.39
N ALA A 60 -14.00 -13.54 2.72
CA ALA A 60 -13.95 -13.22 1.29
C ALA A 60 -12.92 -12.14 0.98
N VAL A 61 -12.83 -11.10 1.82
CA VAL A 61 -11.86 -10.02 1.66
C VAL A 61 -10.43 -10.53 1.78
N TYR A 62 -10.14 -11.33 2.80
CA TYR A 62 -8.82 -11.92 3.03
C TYR A 62 -8.44 -12.88 1.89
N ALA A 63 -9.39 -13.75 1.51
CA ALA A 63 -9.25 -14.67 0.40
C ALA A 63 -8.92 -13.93 -0.91
N ALA A 64 -9.63 -12.84 -1.22
CA ALA A 64 -9.37 -12.07 -2.43
C ALA A 64 -7.98 -11.40 -2.41
N ILE A 65 -7.60 -10.77 -1.29
CA ILE A 65 -6.29 -10.09 -1.15
C ILE A 65 -5.13 -11.05 -1.26
N ILE A 66 -5.22 -12.20 -0.60
CA ILE A 66 -4.19 -13.23 -0.71
C ILE A 66 -4.16 -13.71 -2.16
N THR A 67 -5.29 -14.15 -2.72
CA THR A 67 -5.35 -14.67 -4.10
C THR A 67 -4.76 -13.70 -5.11
N ILE A 68 -5.16 -12.43 -5.10
CA ILE A 68 -4.69 -11.45 -6.08
C ILE A 68 -3.19 -11.16 -5.92
N SER A 69 -2.69 -11.10 -4.68
CA SER A 69 -1.27 -10.93 -4.42
C SER A 69 -0.49 -12.14 -4.96
N LEU A 70 -0.96 -13.35 -4.67
CA LEU A 70 -0.35 -14.58 -5.15
C LEU A 70 -0.33 -14.67 -6.69
N LEU A 71 -1.43 -14.29 -7.35
CA LEU A 71 -1.49 -14.18 -8.82
C LEU A 71 -0.50 -13.13 -9.35
N GLY A 72 -0.35 -11.99 -8.68
CA GLY A 72 0.65 -10.98 -9.00
C GLY A 72 2.08 -11.52 -8.96
N PHE A 73 2.51 -12.01 -7.79
CA PHE A 73 3.90 -12.44 -7.56
C PHE A 73 4.24 -13.75 -8.28
N PHE A 74 3.39 -14.77 -8.20
CA PHE A 74 3.71 -16.09 -8.76
C PHE A 74 3.12 -16.32 -10.16
N GLY A 75 2.06 -15.61 -10.52
CA GLY A 75 1.51 -15.66 -11.88
C GLY A 75 2.28 -14.76 -12.85
N ILE A 76 2.64 -13.54 -12.45
CA ILE A 76 3.24 -12.55 -13.36
C ILE A 76 4.72 -12.34 -13.07
N LEU A 77 5.09 -11.95 -11.85
CA LEU A 77 6.49 -11.62 -11.52
C LEU A 77 7.44 -12.81 -11.74
N PHE A 78 7.03 -14.01 -11.32
CA PHE A 78 7.73 -15.26 -11.64
C PHE A 78 8.05 -15.40 -13.14
N ASN A 79 7.07 -15.16 -14.00
CA ASN A 79 7.24 -15.28 -15.45
C ASN A 79 8.21 -14.21 -16.00
N ILE A 80 8.20 -13.01 -15.42
CA ILE A 80 9.18 -11.97 -15.75
C ILE A 80 10.58 -12.46 -15.37
N CYS A 81 10.78 -12.91 -14.12
CA CYS A 81 12.05 -13.44 -13.64
C CYS A 81 12.56 -14.59 -14.53
N TYR A 82 11.67 -15.50 -14.92
CA TYR A 82 12.02 -16.65 -15.76
C TYR A 82 12.52 -16.23 -17.15
N CYS A 83 11.97 -15.17 -17.74
CA CYS A 83 12.46 -14.64 -19.01
C CYS A 83 13.96 -14.25 -18.97
N TYR A 84 14.43 -13.78 -17.81
CA TYR A 84 15.82 -13.38 -17.59
C TYR A 84 16.70 -14.55 -17.11
N SER A 85 16.27 -15.23 -16.05
CA SER A 85 17.05 -16.26 -15.36
C SER A 85 17.05 -17.59 -16.11
N ARG A 86 16.00 -17.93 -16.86
CA ARG A 86 15.77 -19.27 -17.45
C ARG A 86 15.90 -20.40 -16.42
N SER A 87 15.63 -20.07 -15.16
CA SER A 87 15.66 -20.96 -14.01
C SER A 87 14.34 -20.84 -13.26
N VAL A 88 13.68 -21.98 -13.09
CA VAL A 88 12.38 -22.07 -12.44
C VAL A 88 12.55 -21.85 -10.93
N ILE A 89 13.61 -22.40 -10.34
CA ILE A 89 13.91 -22.29 -8.91
C ILE A 89 14.30 -20.87 -8.53
N ALA A 90 15.22 -20.25 -9.27
CA ALA A 90 15.60 -18.87 -9.00
C ALA A 90 14.39 -17.93 -9.12
N SER A 91 13.54 -18.13 -10.14
CA SER A 91 12.34 -17.31 -10.32
C SER A 91 11.30 -17.53 -9.22
N GLY A 92 11.11 -18.78 -8.77
CA GLY A 92 10.20 -19.13 -7.68
C GLY A 92 10.68 -18.58 -6.34
N ALA A 93 11.97 -18.72 -6.03
CA ALA A 93 12.60 -18.14 -4.86
C ALA A 93 12.45 -16.61 -4.89
N THR A 94 12.80 -15.94 -5.98
CA THR A 94 12.62 -14.49 -6.12
C THR A 94 11.17 -14.06 -5.89
N ALA A 95 10.19 -14.76 -6.48
CA ALA A 95 8.78 -14.44 -6.28
C ALA A 95 8.34 -14.59 -4.81
N LEU A 96 8.82 -15.64 -4.12
CA LEU A 96 8.55 -15.89 -2.71
C LEU A 96 9.15 -14.79 -1.81
N PHE A 97 10.43 -14.46 -2.00
CA PHE A 97 11.10 -13.41 -1.22
C PHE A 97 10.51 -12.02 -1.51
N ALA A 98 10.19 -11.72 -2.77
CA ALA A 98 9.52 -10.46 -3.13
C ALA A 98 8.13 -10.36 -2.50
N TYR A 99 7.36 -11.45 -2.49
CA TYR A 99 6.07 -11.50 -1.79
C TYR A 99 6.25 -11.26 -0.29
N HIS A 100 7.19 -11.95 0.34
CA HIS A 100 7.47 -11.81 1.77
C HIS A 100 7.88 -10.38 2.14
N LEU A 101 8.83 -9.77 1.43
CA LEU A 101 9.23 -8.37 1.61
C LEU A 101 8.05 -7.41 1.41
N SER A 102 7.14 -7.74 0.49
CA SER A 102 5.95 -6.91 0.22
C SER A 102 4.88 -7.04 1.30
N THR A 103 4.92 -8.05 2.19
CA THR A 103 3.89 -8.24 3.23
C THR A 103 3.76 -7.07 4.20
N VAL A 104 4.81 -6.25 4.33
CA VAL A 104 4.77 -5.00 5.09
C VAL A 104 3.80 -3.95 4.54
N GLN A 105 3.29 -4.14 3.32
CA GLN A 105 2.26 -3.32 2.69
C GLN A 105 1.02 -4.14 2.27
N ILE A 106 1.01 -5.46 2.48
CA ILE A 106 -0.14 -6.33 2.18
C ILE A 106 -1.08 -6.36 3.38
N PHE A 107 -1.85 -5.28 3.52
CA PHE A 107 -2.97 -5.15 4.44
C PHE A 107 -4.30 -5.18 3.69
N VAL A 108 -5.41 -5.26 4.40
CA VAL A 108 -6.72 -5.03 3.80
C VAL A 108 -6.86 -3.55 3.45
N ARG A 109 -6.36 -3.17 2.26
CA ARG A 109 -6.31 -1.80 1.75
C ARG A 109 -6.40 -1.79 0.22
N PRO A 110 -6.91 -0.71 -0.39
CA PRO A 110 -6.84 -0.53 -1.84
C PRO A 110 -5.43 -0.61 -2.43
N LEU A 111 -4.40 -0.29 -1.62
CA LEU A 111 -2.98 -0.38 -1.99
C LEU A 111 -2.59 -1.74 -2.58
N VAL A 112 -3.14 -2.85 -2.06
CA VAL A 112 -2.78 -4.20 -2.55
C VAL A 112 -3.10 -4.38 -4.03
N PHE A 113 -4.25 -3.89 -4.47
CA PHE A 113 -4.62 -3.93 -5.89
C PHE A 113 -3.57 -3.21 -6.76
N SER A 114 -3.01 -2.13 -6.24
CA SER A 114 -2.00 -1.34 -6.95
C SER A 114 -0.65 -2.00 -7.05
N ILE A 115 -0.25 -2.79 -6.06
CA ILE A 115 0.97 -3.59 -6.15
C ILE A 115 0.86 -4.56 -7.33
N VAL A 116 -0.31 -5.19 -7.50
CA VAL A 116 -0.55 -6.13 -8.61
C VAL A 116 -0.66 -5.42 -9.95
N LEU A 117 -1.33 -4.26 -10.02
CA LEU A 117 -1.36 -3.42 -11.22
C LEU A 117 0.03 -2.92 -11.62
N PHE A 118 0.89 -2.61 -10.64
CA PHE A 118 2.29 -2.25 -10.88
C PHE A 118 3.10 -3.43 -11.43
N ILE A 119 2.92 -4.65 -10.89
CA ILE A 119 3.55 -5.86 -11.44
C ILE A 119 3.10 -6.10 -12.89
N LEU A 120 1.81 -5.95 -13.19
CA LEU A 120 1.24 -6.06 -14.53
C LEU A 120 1.84 -5.03 -15.50
N LEU A 121 1.93 -3.77 -15.07
CA LEU A 121 2.56 -2.70 -15.85
C LEU A 121 4.04 -3.01 -16.07
N TYR A 122 4.79 -3.33 -15.01
CA TYR A 122 6.22 -3.64 -15.08
C TYR A 122 6.48 -4.81 -16.04
N GLY A 123 5.68 -5.87 -16.01
CA GLY A 123 5.77 -6.97 -16.96
C GLY A 123 5.50 -6.55 -18.41
N SER A 124 4.51 -5.68 -18.63
CA SER A 124 4.19 -5.15 -19.96
C SER A 124 5.32 -4.27 -20.50
N ILE A 125 5.83 -3.35 -19.69
CA ILE A 125 6.95 -2.47 -20.04
C ILE A 125 8.23 -3.27 -20.27
N THR A 126 8.53 -4.24 -19.42
CA THR A 126 9.69 -5.13 -19.58
C THR A 126 9.63 -5.88 -20.91
N ARG A 127 8.44 -6.36 -21.32
CA ARG A 127 8.27 -7.00 -22.64
C ARG A 127 8.53 -6.02 -23.79
N ILE A 128 8.05 -4.78 -23.70
CA ILE A 128 8.32 -3.75 -24.70
C ILE A 128 9.83 -3.48 -24.80
N VAL A 129 10.50 -3.26 -23.66
CA VAL A 129 11.96 -3.02 -23.62
C VAL A 129 12.74 -4.19 -24.23
N LEU A 130 12.39 -5.43 -23.88
CA LEU A 130 13.03 -6.62 -24.45
C LEU A 130 12.74 -6.78 -25.96
N GLN A 131 11.56 -6.41 -26.44
CA GLN A 131 11.24 -6.40 -27.87
C GLN A 131 12.07 -5.35 -28.61
N THR A 132 12.16 -4.14 -28.06
CA THR A 132 12.96 -3.04 -28.60
C THR A 132 14.43 -3.43 -28.70
N ARG A 133 15.00 -4.08 -27.69
CA ARG A 133 16.38 -4.63 -27.73
C ARG A 133 16.59 -5.65 -28.86
N ASN A 134 15.53 -6.38 -29.24
CA ASN A 134 15.53 -7.31 -30.37
C ASN A 134 15.06 -6.66 -31.69
N GLN A 135 15.13 -5.32 -31.81
CA GLN A 135 14.76 -4.56 -33.00
C GLN A 135 13.29 -4.75 -33.41
N SER A 136 12.41 -5.02 -32.44
CA SER A 136 10.96 -5.18 -32.64
C SER A 136 10.19 -4.04 -31.97
N PHE A 137 9.41 -3.29 -32.75
CA PHE A 137 8.83 -2.00 -32.36
C PHE A 137 7.29 -1.98 -32.38
N SER A 138 6.66 -3.00 -31.80
CA SER A 138 5.20 -3.19 -31.85
C SER A 138 4.50 -2.75 -30.57
N LEU A 139 3.53 -1.84 -30.66
CA LEU A 139 2.70 -1.38 -29.54
C LEU A 139 1.20 -1.67 -29.72
N ARG A 140 0.84 -2.71 -30.49
CA ARG A 140 -0.56 -2.97 -30.94
C ARG A 140 -1.61 -2.86 -29.83
N TRP A 141 -1.63 -3.82 -28.91
CA TRP A 141 -2.65 -3.89 -27.85
C TRP A 141 -2.42 -2.90 -26.70
N HIS A 142 -1.21 -2.34 -26.60
CA HIS A 142 -0.82 -1.46 -25.50
C HIS A 142 -1.62 -0.15 -25.49
N TYR A 143 -1.97 0.39 -26.67
CA TYR A 143 -2.80 1.59 -26.81
C TYR A 143 -4.22 1.47 -26.27
N LEU A 144 -4.72 0.24 -26.13
CA LEU A 144 -6.03 -0.02 -25.50
C LEU A 144 -5.85 -0.41 -24.03
N LEU A 145 -4.96 -1.38 -23.77
CA LEU A 145 -4.86 -2.00 -22.46
C LEU A 145 -4.21 -1.10 -21.41
N LEU A 146 -3.16 -0.33 -21.75
CA LEU A 146 -2.49 0.51 -20.74
C LEU A 146 -3.35 1.72 -20.35
N PRO A 147 -3.94 2.51 -21.28
CA PRO A 147 -4.84 3.59 -20.87
C PRO A 147 -6.03 3.09 -20.03
N LEU A 148 -6.63 1.94 -20.39
CA LEU A 148 -7.69 1.34 -19.58
C LEU A 148 -7.18 0.96 -18.18
N LEU A 149 -6.00 0.36 -18.09
CA LEU A 149 -5.35 0.05 -16.82
C LEU A 149 -5.14 1.31 -15.97
N PHE A 150 -4.65 2.42 -16.55
CA PHE A 150 -4.45 3.67 -15.81
C PHE A 150 -5.76 4.37 -15.41
N CYS A 151 -6.81 4.28 -16.23
CA CYS A 151 -8.15 4.76 -15.89
C CYS A 151 -8.71 4.05 -14.64
N LEU A 152 -8.63 2.71 -14.64
CA LEU A 152 -9.06 1.91 -13.48
C LEU A 152 -8.15 2.15 -12.27
N TRP A 153 -6.83 2.19 -12.48
CA TRP A 153 -5.86 2.34 -11.42
C TRP A 153 -5.98 3.68 -10.70
N ALA A 154 -6.21 4.78 -11.44
CA ALA A 154 -6.43 6.09 -10.86
C ALA A 154 -7.62 6.14 -9.90
N SER A 155 -8.64 5.32 -10.14
CA SER A 155 -9.80 5.20 -9.25
C SER A 155 -9.57 4.26 -8.06
N ILE A 156 -8.55 3.39 -8.15
CA ILE A 156 -8.22 2.40 -7.11
C ILE A 156 -7.26 2.97 -6.07
N HIS A 157 -6.17 3.60 -6.49
CA HIS A 157 -5.14 4.11 -5.57
C HIS A 157 -4.16 5.08 -6.25
N PRO A 158 -3.59 6.05 -5.50
CA PRO A 158 -2.58 7.00 -6.00
C PRO A 158 -1.28 6.42 -6.58
N TYR A 159 -1.04 5.11 -6.50
CA TYR A 159 0.19 4.48 -7.00
C TYR A 159 0.30 4.49 -8.53
N PHE A 160 -0.78 4.83 -9.25
CA PHE A 160 -0.73 5.03 -10.70
C PHE A 160 0.33 6.08 -11.09
N VAL A 161 0.61 7.07 -10.24
CA VAL A 161 1.65 8.09 -10.50
C VAL A 161 3.02 7.42 -10.66
N LEU A 162 3.33 6.45 -9.81
CA LEU A 162 4.58 5.67 -9.87
C LEU A 162 4.63 4.77 -11.12
N GLY A 163 3.47 4.35 -11.63
CA GLY A 163 3.36 3.69 -12.93
C GLY A 163 3.73 4.60 -14.10
N LEU A 164 3.25 5.85 -14.12
CA LEU A 164 3.63 6.83 -15.17
C LEU A 164 5.14 7.15 -15.13
N ILE A 165 5.70 7.23 -13.92
CA ILE A 165 7.14 7.41 -13.71
C ILE A 165 7.92 6.22 -14.29
N LEU A 166 7.48 4.98 -14.03
CA LEU A 166 8.10 3.78 -14.59
C LEU A 166 8.08 3.77 -16.13
N MET A 167 6.99 4.20 -16.76
CA MET A 167 6.91 4.31 -18.22
C MET A 167 7.91 5.35 -18.76
N THR A 168 8.04 6.48 -18.07
CA THR A 168 9.02 7.52 -18.42
C THR A 168 10.46 7.01 -18.27
N MET A 169 10.75 6.28 -17.18
CA MET A 169 12.04 5.60 -16.98
C MET A 169 12.33 4.57 -18.08
N ALA A 170 11.32 3.87 -18.58
CA ALA A 170 11.49 2.94 -19.69
C ALA A 170 11.83 3.63 -21.01
N LEU A 171 11.16 4.74 -21.32
CA LEU A 171 11.52 5.53 -22.50
C LEU A 171 12.95 6.06 -22.38
N ALA A 172 13.29 6.67 -21.26
CA ALA A 172 14.65 7.16 -21.00
C ALA A 172 15.68 6.02 -21.10
N GLY A 173 15.39 4.87 -20.50
CA GLY A 173 16.25 3.69 -20.55
C GLY A 173 16.50 3.20 -21.98
N MET A 174 15.45 3.09 -22.79
CA MET A 174 15.59 2.70 -24.19
C MET A 174 16.41 3.72 -25.00
N LEU A 175 16.18 5.03 -24.79
CA LEU A 175 16.95 6.09 -25.47
C LEU A 175 18.43 6.08 -25.08
N PHE A 176 18.74 5.87 -23.81
CA PHE A 176 20.12 5.75 -23.33
C PHE A 176 20.79 4.47 -23.83
N ASP A 177 20.08 3.34 -23.85
CA ASP A 177 20.56 2.10 -24.48
C ASP A 177 20.92 2.38 -25.95
N SER A 178 20.07 3.10 -26.68
CA SER A 178 20.32 3.46 -28.08
C SER A 178 21.52 4.39 -28.26
N TYR A 179 21.60 5.48 -27.49
CA TYR A 179 22.63 6.50 -27.64
C TYR A 179 24.02 6.03 -27.17
N ILE A 180 24.09 5.36 -26.01
CA ILE A 180 25.37 5.01 -25.37
C ILE A 180 25.89 3.68 -25.87
N THR A 181 25.04 2.66 -25.93
CA THR A 181 25.52 1.31 -26.30
C THR A 181 25.55 1.11 -27.81
N GLN A 182 24.77 1.89 -28.57
CA GLN A 182 24.60 1.79 -30.02
C GLN A 182 24.17 0.38 -30.49
N LYS A 183 23.69 -0.48 -29.57
CA LYS A 183 23.23 -1.84 -29.88
C LYS A 183 21.79 -1.86 -30.41
N THR A 184 21.04 -0.79 -30.16
CA THR A 184 19.63 -0.68 -30.54
C THR A 184 19.41 0.66 -31.22
N ASP A 185 18.87 0.66 -32.43
CA ASP A 185 18.54 1.88 -33.15
C ASP A 185 17.03 2.07 -33.05
N ILE A 186 16.59 3.10 -32.33
CA ILE A 186 15.17 3.29 -32.05
C ILE A 186 14.60 4.27 -33.08
N PRO A 187 13.67 3.83 -33.94
CA PRO A 187 13.08 4.73 -34.92
C PRO A 187 12.38 5.92 -34.25
N PRO A 188 12.53 7.15 -34.75
CA PRO A 188 11.83 8.33 -34.22
C PRO A 188 10.31 8.13 -34.14
N ALA A 189 9.74 7.38 -35.09
CA ALA A 189 8.33 7.01 -35.08
C ALA A 189 7.94 6.14 -33.88
N PHE A 190 8.82 5.26 -33.39
CA PHE A 190 8.55 4.47 -32.18
C PHE A 190 8.64 5.33 -30.91
N ILE A 191 9.59 6.27 -30.84
CA ILE A 191 9.69 7.24 -29.74
C ILE A 191 8.39 8.03 -29.62
N LEU A 192 7.91 8.59 -30.74
CA LEU A 192 6.65 9.33 -30.77
C LEU A 192 5.46 8.45 -30.35
N LYS A 193 5.40 7.22 -30.87
CA LYS A 193 4.38 6.23 -30.48
C LYS A 193 4.37 5.97 -28.97
N PHE A 194 5.54 5.76 -28.36
CA PHE A 194 5.65 5.51 -26.93
C PHE A 194 5.31 6.76 -26.09
N LEU A 195 5.71 7.95 -26.54
CA LEU A 195 5.30 9.22 -25.93
C LEU A 195 3.78 9.41 -26.00
N THR A 196 3.15 9.13 -27.14
CA THR A 196 1.69 9.14 -27.28
C THR A 196 1.04 8.15 -26.31
N LEU A 197 1.63 6.97 -26.12
CA LEU A 197 1.13 5.98 -25.16
C LEU A 197 1.20 6.49 -23.71
N ILE A 198 2.31 7.12 -23.31
CA ILE A 198 2.45 7.77 -21.99
C ILE A 198 1.38 8.86 -21.84
N ALA A 199 1.22 9.72 -22.84
CA ALA A 199 0.23 10.81 -22.82
C ALA A 199 -1.20 10.26 -22.69
N LEU A 200 -1.55 9.21 -23.43
CA LEU A 200 -2.86 8.57 -23.32
C LEU A 200 -3.09 7.95 -21.94
N CYS A 201 -2.06 7.33 -21.35
CA CYS A 201 -2.14 6.80 -19.98
C CYS A 201 -2.34 7.94 -18.96
N ALA A 202 -1.63 9.06 -19.10
CA ALA A 202 -1.77 10.22 -18.23
C ALA A 202 -3.13 10.92 -18.39
N ILE A 203 -3.68 11.00 -19.61
CA ILE A 203 -5.03 11.52 -19.84
C ILE A 203 -6.06 10.57 -19.23
N ALA A 204 -5.86 9.27 -19.35
CA ALA A 204 -6.78 8.26 -18.81
C ALA A 204 -6.94 8.36 -17.28
N THR A 205 -5.93 8.80 -16.54
CA THR A 205 -6.06 8.97 -15.07
C THR A 205 -7.03 10.10 -14.69
N VAL A 206 -7.28 11.05 -15.59
CA VAL A 206 -8.25 12.15 -15.40
C VAL A 206 -9.69 11.67 -15.67
N VAL A 207 -9.87 10.52 -16.31
CA VAL A 207 -11.19 9.93 -16.59
C VAL A 207 -11.72 9.23 -15.33
N ASN A 208 -12.09 10.03 -14.33
CA ASN A 208 -12.65 9.58 -13.05
C ASN A 208 -13.64 10.64 -12.52
N PRO A 209 -14.48 10.33 -11.51
CA PRO A 209 -15.50 11.26 -10.99
C PRO A 209 -14.98 12.62 -10.48
N TYR A 210 -13.71 12.70 -10.12
CA TYR A 210 -13.05 13.90 -9.59
C TYR A 210 -12.19 14.64 -10.63
N GLY A 211 -11.98 14.08 -11.81
CA GLY A 211 -11.16 14.69 -12.85
C GLY A 211 -9.76 15.06 -12.35
N THR A 212 -9.37 16.32 -12.56
CA THR A 212 -8.07 16.86 -12.15
C THR A 212 -7.96 17.09 -10.65
N GLN A 213 -9.08 17.20 -9.91
CA GLN A 213 -9.05 17.40 -8.45
C GLN A 213 -8.41 16.22 -7.72
N LEU A 214 -8.50 15.01 -8.29
CA LEU A 214 -7.78 13.83 -7.81
C LEU A 214 -6.27 14.09 -7.73
N HIS A 215 -5.70 14.64 -8.80
CA HIS A 215 -4.26 14.92 -8.89
C HIS A 215 -3.83 16.00 -7.90
N VAL A 216 -4.65 17.04 -7.73
CA VAL A 216 -4.40 18.10 -6.73
C VAL A 216 -4.37 17.50 -5.33
N SER A 217 -5.37 16.68 -4.96
CA SER A 217 -5.44 16.00 -3.66
C SER A 217 -4.20 15.14 -3.38
N ILE A 218 -3.80 14.31 -4.36
CA ILE A 218 -2.63 13.43 -4.24
C ILE A 218 -1.33 14.25 -4.10
N SER A 219 -1.17 15.32 -4.89
CA SER A 219 0.01 16.16 -4.82
C SER A 219 0.12 16.91 -3.49
N GLY A 220 -1.00 17.37 -2.92
CA GLY A 220 -1.01 18.07 -1.63
C GLY A 220 -0.50 17.18 -0.49
N LEU A 221 -0.89 15.91 -0.46
CA LEU A 221 -0.36 14.95 0.51
C LEU A 221 1.12 14.62 0.28
N GLY A 222 1.48 14.30 -0.96
CA GLY A 222 2.83 13.85 -1.29
C GLY A 222 3.90 14.93 -1.11
N LEU A 223 3.52 16.20 -1.21
CA LEU A 223 4.42 17.35 -1.06
C LEU A 223 4.39 17.96 0.36
N SER A 224 3.47 17.53 1.23
CA SER A 224 3.44 18.00 2.62
C SER A 224 4.52 17.31 3.44
N GLU A 225 5.53 18.08 3.85
CA GLU A 225 6.57 17.61 4.77
C GLU A 225 5.98 17.20 6.14
N TYR A 226 4.90 17.87 6.57
CA TYR A 226 4.24 17.55 7.83
C TYR A 226 3.58 16.15 7.78
N PHE A 227 2.73 15.89 6.78
CA PHE A 227 1.99 14.62 6.70
C PHE A 227 2.89 13.42 6.40
N THR A 228 3.92 13.61 5.59
CA THR A 228 4.91 12.56 5.30
C THR A 228 5.74 12.18 6.53
N ASN A 229 6.03 13.13 7.43
CA ASN A 229 6.72 12.82 8.70
C ASN A 229 5.81 12.18 9.76
N LEU A 230 4.49 12.41 9.67
CA LEU A 230 3.52 11.89 10.62
C LEU A 230 3.24 10.39 10.42
N LEU A 231 3.14 9.96 9.17
CA LEU A 231 2.75 8.60 8.81
C LEU A 231 3.94 7.64 8.84
N SER A 232 3.82 6.57 9.64
CA SER A 232 4.90 5.56 9.76
C SER A 232 5.32 4.92 8.43
N GLU A 233 4.41 4.78 7.47
CA GLU A 233 4.69 4.20 6.14
C GLU A 233 5.53 5.10 5.21
N TRP A 234 5.59 6.40 5.52
CA TRP A 234 6.38 7.39 4.80
C TRP A 234 7.73 7.66 5.47
N LYS A 235 8.00 7.04 6.63
CA LYS A 235 9.29 7.16 7.30
C LYS A 235 10.38 6.39 6.55
N PRO A 236 11.66 6.84 6.69
CA PRO A 236 12.80 6.12 6.14
C PRO A 236 12.87 4.68 6.60
N LEU A 237 13.44 3.82 5.76
CA LEU A 237 13.65 2.43 6.09
C LEU A 237 14.63 2.28 7.25
N ASN A 238 14.25 1.47 8.25
CA ASN A 238 15.14 1.09 9.34
C ASN A 238 15.76 -0.30 9.08
N PHE A 239 17.08 -0.34 8.91
CA PHE A 239 17.85 -1.57 8.70
C PHE A 239 18.03 -2.44 9.95
N THR A 240 17.64 -1.95 11.14
CA THR A 240 17.63 -2.79 12.36
C THR A 240 16.36 -3.63 12.49
N GLU A 241 15.30 -3.29 11.74
CA GLU A 241 14.06 -4.04 11.72
C GLU A 241 14.19 -5.28 10.81
N PRO A 242 13.50 -6.40 11.09
CA PRO A 242 13.61 -7.63 10.29
C PRO A 242 13.39 -7.42 8.79
N VAL A 243 12.45 -6.57 8.39
CA VAL A 243 12.22 -6.26 6.96
C VAL A 243 13.39 -5.51 6.33
N GLY A 244 14.04 -4.61 7.09
CA GLY A 244 15.19 -3.85 6.63
C GLY A 244 16.39 -4.76 6.39
N ILE A 245 16.65 -5.70 7.31
CA ILE A 245 17.69 -6.72 7.18
C ILE A 245 17.44 -7.57 5.92
N LEU A 246 16.22 -8.07 5.74
CA LEU A 246 15.89 -8.87 4.55
C LEU A 246 16.03 -8.09 3.24
N LEU A 247 15.70 -6.78 3.24
CA LEU A 247 15.91 -5.94 2.07
C LEU A 247 17.40 -5.68 1.82
N GLU A 248 18.20 -5.51 2.87
CA GLU A 248 19.66 -5.39 2.76
C GLU A 248 20.26 -6.64 2.10
N GLU A 249 19.85 -7.84 2.52
CA GLU A 249 20.26 -9.10 1.90
C GLU A 249 19.83 -9.17 0.41
N TRP A 250 18.61 -8.72 0.11
CA TRP A 250 18.11 -8.63 -1.27
C TRP A 250 19.00 -7.75 -2.13
N LEU A 251 19.34 -6.56 -1.63
CA LEU A 251 20.20 -5.59 -2.32
C LEU A 251 21.63 -6.10 -2.44
N PHE A 252 22.16 -6.72 -1.40
CA PHE A 252 23.49 -7.33 -1.39
C PHE A 252 23.61 -8.38 -2.50
N ILE A 253 22.63 -9.28 -2.62
CA ILE A 253 22.61 -10.27 -3.70
C ILE A 253 22.52 -9.60 -5.08
N CYS A 254 21.72 -8.54 -5.26
CA CYS A 254 21.68 -7.79 -6.52
C CYS A 254 23.05 -7.19 -6.88
N VAL A 255 23.73 -6.56 -5.90
CA VAL A 255 25.06 -5.95 -6.09
C VAL A 255 26.11 -7.00 -6.38
N CYS A 256 26.19 -8.09 -5.60
CA CYS A 256 27.08 -9.20 -5.88
C CYS A 256 26.80 -9.81 -7.26
N GLY A 257 25.53 -9.95 -7.62
CA GLY A 257 25.11 -10.36 -8.96
C GLY A 257 25.74 -9.48 -10.02
N TYR A 258 25.62 -8.16 -9.89
CA TYR A 258 26.20 -7.22 -10.85
C TYR A 258 27.73 -7.35 -10.94
N LEU A 259 28.41 -7.53 -9.81
CA LEU A 259 29.88 -7.63 -9.74
C LEU A 259 30.42 -8.96 -10.29
N PHE A 260 29.73 -10.08 -10.04
CA PHE A 260 30.26 -11.42 -10.32
C PHE A 260 29.57 -12.14 -11.48
N SER A 261 28.34 -11.77 -11.86
CA SER A 261 27.61 -12.39 -12.98
C SER A 261 27.77 -11.61 -14.28
N GLN A 262 28.59 -12.13 -15.20
CA GLN A 262 28.69 -11.58 -16.56
C GLN A 262 27.33 -11.64 -17.27
N ARG A 263 26.61 -12.75 -17.11
CA ARG A 263 25.27 -12.94 -17.69
C ARG A 263 24.28 -11.85 -17.25
N LEU A 264 24.36 -11.40 -16.00
CA LEU A 264 23.52 -10.30 -15.52
C LEU A 264 23.92 -8.99 -16.21
N ARG A 265 25.21 -8.64 -16.22
CA ARG A 265 25.69 -7.41 -16.87
C ARG A 265 25.31 -7.31 -18.35
N GLU A 266 25.31 -8.42 -19.06
CA GLU A 266 24.90 -8.47 -20.47
C GLU A 266 23.39 -8.26 -20.68
N ARG A 267 22.57 -8.51 -19.66
CA ARG A 267 21.10 -8.40 -19.73
C ARG A 267 20.57 -7.08 -19.18
N LEU A 268 21.35 -6.38 -18.36
CA LEU A 268 20.99 -5.07 -17.83
C LEU A 268 21.22 -4.00 -18.89
N GLY A 269 20.21 -3.17 -19.11
CA GLY A 269 20.37 -1.89 -19.79
C GLY A 269 19.94 -0.73 -18.89
N PHE A 270 19.78 0.44 -19.49
CA PHE A 270 19.48 1.66 -18.75
C PHE A 270 18.07 1.68 -18.13
N PHE A 271 17.11 0.90 -18.67
CA PHE A 271 15.80 0.77 -18.03
C PHE A 271 15.89 0.11 -16.65
N GLU A 272 16.59 -1.02 -16.54
CA GLU A 272 16.80 -1.71 -15.25
C GLU A 272 17.61 -0.83 -14.31
N PHE A 273 18.59 -0.09 -14.81
CA PHE A 273 19.35 0.88 -14.03
C PHE A 273 18.45 1.99 -13.44
N PHE A 274 17.70 2.72 -14.29
CA PHE A 274 16.87 3.84 -13.82
C PHE A 274 15.74 3.37 -12.90
N SER A 275 15.09 2.24 -13.22
CA SER A 275 14.04 1.70 -12.36
C SER A 275 14.62 1.20 -11.02
N PHE A 276 15.74 0.48 -11.02
CA PHE A 276 16.39 0.04 -9.77
C PHE A 276 16.73 1.22 -8.86
N PHE A 277 17.48 2.20 -9.36
CA PHE A 277 17.92 3.32 -8.53
C PHE A 277 16.79 4.30 -8.16
N GLY A 278 15.83 4.52 -9.06
CA GLY A 278 14.66 5.36 -8.78
C GLY A 278 13.79 4.78 -7.66
N PHE A 279 13.46 3.49 -7.74
CA PHE A 279 12.66 2.84 -6.70
C PHE A 279 13.48 2.49 -5.45
N LEU A 280 14.80 2.35 -5.55
CA LEU A 280 15.70 2.25 -4.39
C LEU A 280 15.65 3.55 -3.59
N HIS A 281 15.83 4.70 -4.25
CA HIS A 281 15.72 5.99 -3.58
C HIS A 281 14.35 6.16 -2.91
N PHE A 282 13.26 5.85 -3.62
CA PHE A 282 11.92 5.91 -3.03
C PHE A 282 11.77 5.01 -1.80
N THR A 283 12.34 3.80 -1.83
CA THR A 283 12.26 2.84 -0.72
C THR A 283 13.11 3.25 0.48
N LEU A 284 14.27 3.84 0.25
CA LEU A 284 15.12 4.38 1.32
C LEU A 284 14.44 5.55 2.02
N SER A 285 13.74 6.40 1.25
CA SER A 285 12.97 7.53 1.78
C SER A 285 11.68 7.09 2.48
N ALA A 286 11.01 6.04 1.99
CA ALA A 286 9.74 5.58 2.53
C ALA A 286 9.58 4.05 2.44
N VAL A 287 9.28 3.41 3.58
CA VAL A 287 9.02 1.95 3.68
C VAL A 287 7.95 1.48 2.69
N ARG A 288 7.00 2.34 2.32
CA ARG A 288 5.97 2.03 1.31
C ARG A 288 6.51 1.73 -0.10
N GLY A 289 7.77 2.08 -0.38
CA GLY A 289 8.45 1.79 -1.64
C GLY A 289 8.91 0.35 -1.81
N ILE A 290 9.02 -0.43 -0.72
CA ILE A 290 9.57 -1.80 -0.73
C ILE A 290 8.94 -2.68 -1.81
N PRO A 291 7.59 -2.80 -1.92
CA PRO A 291 6.98 -3.66 -2.93
C PRO A 291 7.36 -3.29 -4.37
N LEU A 292 7.59 -2.01 -4.64
CA LEU A 292 7.93 -1.52 -5.97
C LEU A 292 9.39 -1.83 -6.31
N LEU A 293 10.30 -1.58 -5.37
CA LEU A 293 11.72 -1.91 -5.52
C LEU A 293 11.93 -3.40 -5.75
N VAL A 294 11.31 -4.27 -4.94
CA VAL A 294 11.48 -5.72 -5.11
C VAL A 294 10.90 -6.20 -6.43
N VAL A 295 9.84 -5.58 -6.95
CA VAL A 295 9.28 -5.90 -8.27
C VAL A 295 10.24 -5.50 -9.39
N VAL A 296 10.75 -4.27 -9.40
CA VAL A 296 11.64 -3.81 -10.48
C VAL A 296 13.02 -4.44 -10.45
N SER A 297 13.49 -4.85 -9.27
CA SER A 297 14.78 -5.52 -9.07
C SER A 297 14.69 -7.06 -9.11
N ALA A 298 13.48 -7.63 -9.16
CA ALA A 298 13.29 -9.09 -9.18
C ALA A 298 14.07 -9.81 -10.30
N PRO A 299 14.10 -9.32 -11.56
CA PRO A 299 14.87 -10.02 -12.60
C PRO A 299 16.39 -9.98 -12.35
N ILE A 300 16.87 -8.90 -11.71
CA ILE A 300 18.26 -8.73 -11.27
C ILE A 300 18.57 -9.77 -10.20
N PHE A 301 17.76 -9.82 -9.15
CA PHE A 301 17.89 -10.78 -8.06
C PHE A 301 17.81 -12.23 -8.55
N ALA A 302 16.83 -12.57 -9.39
CA ALA A 302 16.68 -13.92 -9.94
C ALA A 302 17.89 -14.37 -10.76
N THR A 303 18.49 -13.46 -11.53
CA THR A 303 19.69 -13.77 -12.31
C THR A 303 20.94 -13.83 -11.41
N ALA A 304 20.99 -13.00 -10.37
CA ALA A 304 22.05 -13.00 -9.36
C ALA A 304 22.06 -14.28 -8.51
N LEU A 305 20.92 -14.92 -8.25
CA LEU A 305 20.92 -16.21 -7.56
C LEU A 305 21.69 -17.30 -8.30
N LEU A 306 21.76 -17.22 -9.64
CA LEU A 306 22.43 -18.22 -10.47
C LEU A 306 23.95 -18.19 -10.35
N MET A 307 24.56 -17.09 -9.89
CA MET A 307 26.02 -17.07 -9.66
C MET A 307 26.43 -17.76 -8.36
N LEU A 308 25.52 -17.97 -7.39
CA LEU A 308 25.87 -18.50 -6.07
C LEU A 308 26.61 -19.84 -6.12
N PRO A 309 26.20 -20.83 -6.95
CA PRO A 309 26.93 -22.10 -7.07
C PRO A 309 28.32 -21.94 -7.71
N GLU A 310 28.54 -20.88 -8.48
CA GLU A 310 29.79 -20.65 -9.21
C GLU A 310 30.90 -20.03 -8.33
N ILE A 311 30.52 -19.42 -7.21
CA ILE A 311 31.44 -18.72 -6.30
C ILE A 311 32.47 -19.70 -5.69
N PRO A 312 33.79 -19.48 -5.89
CA PRO A 312 34.84 -20.44 -5.51
C PRO A 312 34.87 -20.79 -4.02
N TRP A 313 34.61 -19.83 -3.12
CA TRP A 313 34.63 -20.09 -1.68
C TRP A 313 33.39 -20.86 -1.20
N LEU A 314 32.23 -20.71 -1.86
CA LEU A 314 31.01 -21.49 -1.57
C LEU A 314 31.15 -22.96 -1.96
N LYS A 315 32.04 -23.28 -2.91
CA LYS A 315 32.38 -24.68 -3.29
C LYS A 315 33.06 -25.46 -2.16
N LYS A 316 33.61 -24.79 -1.15
CA LYS A 316 34.25 -25.42 0.01
C LYS A 316 33.24 -26.03 0.99
N PHE A 317 31.95 -25.69 0.89
CA PHE A 317 30.91 -26.15 1.81
C PHE A 317 30.07 -27.29 1.20
N PRO A 318 30.27 -28.55 1.60
CA PRO A 318 29.64 -29.71 0.95
C PRO A 318 28.11 -29.75 1.08
N LEU A 319 27.55 -29.22 2.17
CA LEU A 319 26.10 -29.12 2.37
C LEU A 319 25.45 -28.18 1.34
N LEU A 320 26.08 -27.02 1.08
CA LEU A 320 25.61 -26.06 0.09
C LEU A 320 25.70 -26.62 -1.33
N GLN A 321 26.75 -27.39 -1.63
CA GLN A 321 26.88 -28.04 -2.94
C GLN A 321 25.83 -29.14 -3.15
N ARG A 322 25.47 -29.91 -2.12
CA ARG A 322 24.34 -30.86 -2.20
C ARG A 322 23.01 -30.15 -2.46
N PHE A 323 22.79 -29.02 -1.79
CA PHE A 323 21.60 -28.19 -1.99
C PHE A 323 21.53 -27.61 -3.41
N PHE A 324 22.63 -27.06 -3.94
CA PHE A 324 22.70 -26.61 -5.32
C PHE A 324 22.56 -27.75 -6.34
N GLY A 325 23.12 -28.93 -6.06
CA GLY A 325 22.96 -30.12 -6.90
C GLY A 325 21.50 -30.58 -7.01
N LEU A 326 20.76 -30.59 -5.88
CA LEU A 326 19.33 -30.88 -5.88
C LEU A 326 18.56 -29.89 -6.76
N PHE A 327 18.91 -28.60 -6.68
CA PHE A 327 18.31 -27.57 -7.51
C PHE A 327 18.59 -27.76 -9.01
N GLN A 328 19.83 -28.12 -9.37
CA GLN A 328 20.16 -28.43 -10.75
C GLN A 328 19.37 -29.64 -11.27
N THR A 329 19.23 -30.71 -10.48
CA THR A 329 18.41 -31.87 -10.85
C THR A 329 16.95 -31.49 -11.09
N ILE A 330 16.37 -30.65 -10.23
CA ILE A 330 14.99 -30.16 -10.40
C ILE A 330 14.88 -29.29 -11.67
N GLU A 331 15.86 -28.42 -11.94
CA GLU A 331 15.87 -27.60 -13.17
C GLU A 331 16.02 -28.43 -14.45
N GLU A 332 16.87 -29.45 -14.44
CA GLU A 332 17.04 -30.36 -15.57
C GLU A 332 15.77 -31.14 -15.84
N TYR A 333 15.12 -31.64 -14.78
CA TYR A 333 13.84 -32.31 -14.88
C TYR A 333 12.76 -31.40 -15.48
N GLU A 334 12.61 -30.18 -14.96
CA GLU A 334 11.67 -29.18 -15.51
C GLU A 334 12.02 -28.79 -16.96
N ARG A 335 13.29 -28.68 -17.35
CA ARG A 335 13.64 -28.40 -18.76
C ARG A 335 13.33 -29.57 -19.70
N SER A 336 13.45 -30.80 -19.21
CA SER A 336 13.26 -32.03 -19.99
C SER A 336 11.79 -32.43 -20.16
N ALA A 337 10.92 -32.02 -19.23
CA ALA A 337 9.50 -32.26 -19.34
C ALA A 337 8.89 -31.43 -20.49
N SER A 338 8.22 -32.08 -21.45
CA SER A 338 7.48 -31.40 -22.53
C SER A 338 6.38 -30.45 -22.02
N MET A 339 5.97 -30.64 -20.75
CA MET A 339 5.05 -29.80 -19.98
C MET A 339 5.74 -29.09 -18.79
N GLY A 340 7.07 -28.94 -18.78
CA GLY A 340 7.88 -28.44 -17.65
C GLY A 340 7.81 -26.94 -17.36
N ARG A 341 6.62 -26.36 -17.55
CA ARG A 341 6.24 -25.02 -17.12
C ARG A 341 5.02 -25.04 -16.22
N THR A 342 4.21 -26.10 -16.28
CA THR A 342 3.02 -26.25 -15.47
C THR A 342 3.32 -26.94 -14.14
N SER A 343 4.28 -27.86 -14.02
CA SER A 343 4.52 -28.63 -12.78
C SER A 343 5.05 -27.80 -11.61
N LEU A 344 6.14 -27.04 -11.74
CA LEU A 344 6.59 -26.18 -10.62
C LEU A 344 5.65 -24.98 -10.40
N THR A 345 5.01 -24.46 -11.45
CA THR A 345 3.95 -23.46 -11.31
C THR A 345 2.74 -24.04 -10.57
N LEU A 346 2.40 -25.31 -10.79
CA LEU A 346 1.38 -26.05 -10.04
C LEU A 346 1.84 -26.36 -8.62
N VAL A 347 3.11 -26.67 -8.36
CA VAL A 347 3.63 -26.91 -7.01
C VAL A 347 3.68 -25.61 -6.22
N CYS A 348 4.17 -24.51 -6.82
CA CYS A 348 4.03 -23.18 -6.24
C CYS A 348 2.57 -22.81 -6.08
N ALA A 349 1.70 -23.03 -7.07
CA ALA A 349 0.25 -22.86 -6.94
C ALA A 349 -0.37 -23.77 -5.88
N THR A 350 0.19 -24.94 -5.61
CA THR A 350 -0.29 -25.89 -4.59
C THR A 350 0.21 -25.48 -3.21
N LEU A 351 1.43 -24.95 -3.10
CA LEU A 351 1.96 -24.31 -1.88
C LEU A 351 1.20 -23.02 -1.57
N LEU A 352 0.79 -22.29 -2.60
CA LEU A 352 -0.06 -21.11 -2.54
C LEU A 352 -1.47 -21.49 -2.11
N VAL A 353 -2.08 -22.50 -2.74
CA VAL A 353 -3.39 -23.05 -2.39
C VAL A 353 -3.39 -23.70 -1.01
N SER A 354 -2.30 -24.36 -0.59
CA SER A 354 -2.18 -24.93 0.76
C SER A 354 -1.79 -23.90 1.81
N SER A 355 -1.15 -22.78 1.46
CA SER A 355 -1.00 -21.61 2.35
C SER A 355 -2.31 -20.82 2.43
N PHE A 356 -3.12 -20.84 1.36
CA PHE A 356 -4.44 -20.21 1.29
C PHE A 356 -5.48 -21.01 2.07
N LEU A 357 -5.60 -22.31 1.81
CA LEU A 357 -6.38 -23.25 2.59
C LEU A 357 -5.82 -23.37 4.01
N GLY A 358 -4.50 -23.37 4.17
CA GLY A 358 -3.80 -23.32 5.45
C GLY A 358 -4.17 -22.10 6.29
N GLY A 359 -4.08 -20.92 5.70
CA GLY A 359 -4.39 -19.63 6.32
C GLY A 359 -5.87 -19.28 6.37
N ILE A 360 -6.78 -20.09 5.80
CA ILE A 360 -8.23 -19.92 5.95
C ILE A 360 -8.82 -20.99 6.86
N ILE A 361 -8.39 -22.25 6.70
CA ILE A 361 -8.87 -23.43 7.45
C ILE A 361 -8.12 -23.59 8.78
N PHE A 362 -6.84 -23.25 8.86
CA PHE A 362 -6.03 -23.34 10.09
C PHE A 362 -5.68 -21.97 10.71
N PHE A 363 -6.14 -20.86 10.14
CA PHE A 363 -6.02 -19.57 10.82
C PHE A 363 -6.95 -19.57 12.04
N ARG A 364 -6.32 -19.60 13.21
CA ARG A 364 -6.98 -19.58 14.53
C ARG A 364 -7.13 -18.17 15.10
N GLY A 365 -6.83 -17.14 14.32
CA GLY A 365 -6.99 -15.75 14.73
C GLY A 365 -8.37 -15.18 14.38
N ASP A 366 -8.69 -14.03 14.95
CA ASP A 366 -9.91 -13.31 14.60
C ASP A 366 -9.80 -12.69 13.20
N TYR A 367 -10.84 -12.88 12.39
CA TYR A 367 -11.01 -12.13 11.16
C TYR A 367 -11.50 -10.70 11.46
N GLY A 368 -11.03 -9.73 10.68
CA GLY A 368 -11.45 -8.34 10.80
C GLY A 368 -10.70 -7.51 11.82
N LEU A 369 -11.34 -6.43 12.28
CA LEU A 369 -10.74 -5.49 13.23
C LEU A 369 -10.38 -6.20 14.54
N SER A 370 -9.09 -6.19 14.89
CA SER A 370 -8.59 -6.83 16.12
C SER A 370 -9.21 -6.22 17.39
N ASN A 371 -9.63 -7.09 18.30
CA ASN A 371 -10.07 -6.73 19.65
C ASN A 371 -8.98 -6.02 20.47
N GLU A 372 -7.70 -6.23 20.15
CA GLU A 372 -6.59 -5.65 20.92
C GLU A 372 -6.21 -4.23 20.46
N ARG A 373 -6.57 -3.88 19.21
CA ARG A 373 -6.14 -2.63 18.57
C ARG A 373 -7.25 -1.60 18.40
N PHE A 374 -8.49 -2.08 18.24
CA PHE A 374 -9.65 -1.23 18.01
C PHE A 374 -10.67 -1.35 19.15
N PRO A 375 -11.28 -0.24 19.56
CA PRO A 375 -12.11 -0.18 20.76
C PRO A 375 -13.54 -0.63 20.46
N LYS A 376 -13.72 -1.87 20.00
CA LYS A 376 -15.02 -2.37 19.50
C LYS A 376 -16.09 -2.41 20.60
N ASP A 377 -15.71 -2.83 21.81
CA ASP A 377 -16.65 -2.91 22.93
C ASP A 377 -17.04 -1.52 23.44
N ALA A 378 -16.09 -0.57 23.50
CA ALA A 378 -16.39 0.83 23.79
C ALA A 378 -17.28 1.49 22.71
N ILE A 379 -17.04 1.21 21.42
CA ILE A 379 -17.90 1.69 20.32
C ILE A 379 -19.30 1.11 20.45
N LYS A 380 -19.42 -0.18 20.78
CA LYS A 380 -20.72 -0.82 21.04
C LYS A 380 -21.43 -0.15 22.23
N PHE A 381 -20.73 0.05 23.35
CA PHE A 381 -21.26 0.76 24.51
C PHE A 381 -21.80 2.14 24.14
N LEU A 382 -21.02 2.94 23.40
CA LEU A 382 -21.45 4.27 22.93
C LEU A 382 -22.70 4.18 22.02
N THR A 383 -22.71 3.21 21.10
CA THR A 383 -23.84 3.03 20.17
C THR A 383 -25.11 2.65 20.91
N ASP A 384 -25.02 1.74 21.89
CA ASP A 384 -26.14 1.30 22.73
C ASP A 384 -26.69 2.48 23.57
N GLN A 385 -25.83 3.38 24.08
CA GLN A 385 -26.24 4.59 24.81
C GLN A 385 -26.98 5.61 23.92
N VAL A 386 -26.55 5.78 22.67
CA VAL A 386 -27.19 6.70 21.72
C VAL A 386 -28.57 6.21 21.30
N ASP A 387 -28.76 4.89 21.19
CA ASP A 387 -30.08 4.31 20.88
C ASP A 387 -31.15 4.68 21.91
N GLU A 388 -30.77 4.82 23.17
CA GLU A 388 -31.67 5.22 24.25
C GLU A 388 -32.06 6.71 24.16
N GLN A 389 -31.17 7.56 23.64
CA GLN A 389 -31.34 9.02 23.60
C GLN A 389 -31.88 9.54 22.25
N GLY A 390 -31.64 8.80 21.16
CA GLY A 390 -31.95 9.16 19.79
C GLY A 390 -30.97 10.18 19.18
N GLY A 391 -30.69 10.05 17.87
CA GLY A 391 -29.86 10.98 17.11
C GLY A 391 -28.43 10.49 16.81
N SER A 392 -27.52 11.45 16.57
CA SER A 392 -26.09 11.20 16.39
C SER A 392 -25.28 12.02 17.39
N VAL A 393 -24.19 11.45 17.89
CA VAL A 393 -23.29 12.10 18.86
C VAL A 393 -21.88 12.23 18.30
N THR A 394 -21.16 13.23 18.79
CA THR A 394 -19.77 13.51 18.47
C THR A 394 -18.85 12.81 19.46
N VAL A 395 -17.88 12.06 18.92
CA VAL A 395 -16.88 11.33 19.69
C VAL A 395 -15.49 11.92 19.41
N PHE A 396 -14.89 12.56 20.41
CA PHE A 396 -13.45 12.86 20.37
C PHE A 396 -12.68 11.56 20.49
N ASN A 397 -11.87 11.23 19.49
CA ASN A 397 -11.22 9.92 19.41
C ASN A 397 -9.71 10.02 19.15
N GLU A 398 -9.01 8.93 19.43
CA GLU A 398 -7.66 8.73 18.90
C GLU A 398 -7.68 8.58 17.37
N ILE A 399 -6.74 9.23 16.66
CA ILE A 399 -6.67 9.23 15.19
C ILE A 399 -6.76 7.83 14.56
N ASN A 400 -6.19 6.82 15.22
CA ASN A 400 -6.16 5.46 14.70
C ASN A 400 -7.50 4.69 14.86
N TRP A 401 -8.51 5.29 15.50
CA TRP A 401 -9.80 4.66 15.77
C TRP A 401 -10.94 5.19 14.91
N GLY A 402 -10.74 6.28 14.16
CA GLY A 402 -11.79 6.90 13.33
C GLY A 402 -12.40 5.92 12.32
N GLY A 403 -11.58 5.12 11.62
CA GLY A 403 -12.10 4.10 10.71
C GLY A 403 -12.96 3.04 11.40
N ALA A 404 -12.59 2.60 12.61
CA ALA A 404 -13.40 1.63 13.37
C ALA A 404 -14.75 2.23 13.78
N ILE A 405 -14.78 3.50 14.20
CA ILE A 405 -16.02 4.23 14.49
C ILE A 405 -16.87 4.35 13.22
N ALA A 406 -16.27 4.65 12.07
CA ALA A 406 -16.98 4.68 10.78
C ALA A 406 -17.69 3.35 10.48
N LEU A 407 -16.99 2.23 10.64
CA LEU A 407 -17.54 0.91 10.29
C LEU A 407 -18.63 0.45 11.26
N LEU A 408 -18.41 0.62 12.56
CA LEU A 408 -19.23 0.01 13.61
C LEU A 408 -20.24 0.98 14.23
N GLY A 409 -19.97 2.28 14.22
CA GLY A 409 -20.78 3.31 14.90
C GLY A 409 -21.62 4.19 13.97
N TYR A 410 -21.30 4.29 12.67
CA TYR A 410 -22.07 5.13 11.75
C TYR A 410 -23.48 4.57 11.49
N PRO A 411 -24.56 5.41 11.49
CA PRO A 411 -24.53 6.89 11.52
C PRO A 411 -24.63 7.53 12.92
N LYS A 412 -24.71 6.72 13.98
CA LYS A 412 -24.96 7.19 15.35
C LYS A 412 -23.75 7.91 15.95
N LEU A 413 -22.55 7.47 15.61
CA LEU A 413 -21.30 8.06 16.09
C LEU A 413 -20.60 8.78 14.94
N GLN A 414 -20.42 10.09 15.09
CA GLN A 414 -19.53 10.89 14.25
C GLN A 414 -18.24 11.14 15.03
N TYR A 415 -17.09 10.97 14.38
CA TYR A 415 -15.80 11.03 15.06
C TYR A 415 -15.05 12.32 14.74
N PHE A 416 -14.19 12.76 15.65
CA PHE A 416 -13.51 14.05 15.53
C PHE A 416 -12.34 14.03 14.54
N ILE A 417 -11.65 12.89 14.40
CA ILE A 417 -10.44 12.79 13.59
C ILE A 417 -10.18 11.37 13.08
N ASP A 418 -9.57 11.25 11.90
CA ASP A 418 -9.05 9.99 11.36
C ASP A 418 -7.76 10.20 10.54
N ASP A 419 -7.30 9.13 9.91
CA ASP A 419 -6.11 9.06 9.08
C ASP A 419 -6.29 9.56 7.63
N ARG A 420 -7.45 10.17 7.27
CA ARG A 420 -7.66 10.84 5.98
C ARG A 420 -7.14 12.27 6.02
N LEU A 421 -5.82 12.38 5.93
CA LEU A 421 -5.07 13.64 6.10
C LEU A 421 -5.41 14.76 5.08
N THR A 422 -6.21 14.49 4.03
CA THR A 422 -6.67 15.49 3.05
C THR A 422 -7.92 16.26 3.47
N LEU A 423 -8.59 15.85 4.55
CA LEU A 423 -9.87 16.41 4.96
C LEU A 423 -9.70 17.70 5.75
N GLN A 424 -8.73 17.73 6.67
CA GLN A 424 -8.48 18.84 7.60
C GLN A 424 -7.16 19.56 7.27
N SER A 425 -7.01 20.77 7.80
CA SER A 425 -5.79 21.58 7.62
C SER A 425 -4.59 21.00 8.38
N GLU A 426 -3.37 21.32 7.95
CA GLU A 426 -2.16 20.94 8.71
C GLU A 426 -2.17 21.52 10.14
N GLU A 427 -2.72 22.72 10.30
CA GLU A 427 -2.86 23.38 11.60
C GLU A 427 -3.80 22.61 12.54
N PHE A 428 -4.93 22.11 12.02
CA PHE A 428 -5.83 21.25 12.78
C PHE A 428 -5.11 20.02 13.31
N TYR A 429 -4.37 19.32 12.46
CA TYR A 429 -3.61 18.13 12.88
C TYR A 429 -2.51 18.48 13.86
N ARG A 430 -1.78 19.59 13.67
CA ARG A 430 -0.73 20.05 14.60
C ARG A 430 -1.31 20.28 15.99
N GLN A 431 -2.42 21.01 16.07
CA GLN A 431 -3.10 21.30 17.33
C GLN A 431 -3.61 20.02 18.00
N TYR A 432 -4.14 19.08 17.23
CA TYR A 432 -4.60 17.80 17.75
C TYR A 432 -3.43 17.01 18.33
N PHE A 433 -2.30 16.95 17.62
CA PHE A 433 -1.15 16.19 18.04
C PHE A 433 -0.43 16.78 19.24
N GLU A 434 -0.42 18.10 19.38
CA GLU A 434 0.06 18.76 20.60
C GLU A 434 -0.80 18.38 21.82
N LEU A 435 -2.11 18.27 21.64
CA LEU A 435 -3.00 17.75 22.69
C LEU A 435 -2.75 16.25 22.92
N TYR A 436 -2.61 15.47 21.85
CA TYR A 436 -2.39 14.03 21.86
C TYR A 436 -1.15 13.61 22.63
N TRP A 437 -0.03 14.32 22.43
CA TRP A 437 1.24 14.08 23.10
C TRP A 437 1.40 14.87 24.41
N ASP A 438 0.37 15.59 24.84
CA ASP A 438 0.37 16.42 26.05
C ASP A 438 1.49 17.46 26.06
N THR A 439 1.75 18.07 24.89
CA THR A 439 2.69 19.18 24.72
C THR A 439 1.98 20.53 24.56
N ALA A 440 0.64 20.53 24.43
CA ALA A 440 -0.16 21.76 24.45
C ALA A 440 -0.17 22.40 25.86
N PRO A 441 -0.20 23.74 25.98
CA PRO A 441 -0.36 24.46 27.25
C PRO A 441 -1.49 23.88 28.11
N GLU A 442 -1.34 23.81 29.44
CA GLU A 442 -2.37 23.19 30.32
C GLU A 442 -3.72 23.91 30.28
N GLU A 443 -3.71 25.20 29.95
CA GLU A 443 -4.87 26.08 29.78
C GLU A 443 -5.72 25.70 28.55
N ASP A 444 -5.13 25.00 27.57
CA ASP A 444 -5.83 24.61 26.35
C ASP A 444 -6.87 23.53 26.65
N GLU A 445 -8.12 23.84 26.32
CA GLU A 445 -9.25 22.93 26.47
C GLU A 445 -9.30 21.87 25.36
N PHE A 446 -9.90 20.72 25.71
CA PHE A 446 -10.29 19.74 24.72
C PHE A 446 -11.40 20.32 23.82
N PRO A 447 -11.39 19.99 22.51
CA PRO A 447 -12.52 20.35 21.66
C PRO A 447 -13.79 19.69 22.17
N LYS A 448 -14.90 20.42 22.15
CA LYS A 448 -16.20 19.94 22.63
C LYS A 448 -16.64 18.70 21.87
N ALA A 449 -16.95 17.65 22.61
CA ALA A 449 -17.55 16.41 22.12
C ALA A 449 -18.50 15.85 23.18
N ASP A 450 -19.48 15.05 22.76
CA ASP A 450 -20.41 14.37 23.66
C ASP A 450 -19.68 13.28 24.47
N PHE A 451 -18.77 12.56 23.80
CA PHE A 451 -17.94 11.53 24.41
C PHE A 451 -16.47 11.66 24.00
N TYR A 452 -15.58 11.26 24.90
CA TYR A 452 -14.14 11.22 24.67
C TYR A 452 -13.65 9.78 24.79
N LEU A 453 -13.23 9.21 23.65
CA LEU A 453 -12.74 7.84 23.51
C LEU A 453 -11.21 7.86 23.41
N VAL A 454 -10.54 7.50 24.50
CA VAL A 454 -9.06 7.62 24.65
C VAL A 454 -8.42 6.31 25.13
N LYS A 455 -7.10 6.17 24.95
CA LYS A 455 -6.37 5.00 25.46
C LYS A 455 -6.21 5.02 26.99
N PRO A 456 -6.39 3.88 27.70
CA PRO A 456 -6.26 3.79 29.16
C PRO A 456 -4.92 4.26 29.73
N LYS A 457 -3.83 4.11 28.96
CA LYS A 457 -2.46 4.46 29.37
C LYS A 457 -1.84 5.58 28.51
N GLY A 458 -2.66 6.33 27.77
CA GLY A 458 -2.23 7.40 26.86
C GLY A 458 -1.96 8.73 27.58
N ALA A 459 -1.28 9.66 26.89
CA ALA A 459 -1.04 11.00 27.40
C ALA A 459 -2.33 11.82 27.54
N LEU A 460 -3.28 11.67 26.60
CA LEU A 460 -4.63 12.23 26.70
C LEU A 460 -5.34 11.85 28.01
N MET A 461 -5.35 10.56 28.37
CA MET A 461 -5.98 10.09 29.61
C MET A 461 -5.34 10.71 30.85
N LYS A 462 -4.00 10.81 30.89
CA LYS A 462 -3.28 11.47 31.99
C LYS A 462 -3.68 12.93 32.10
N ARG A 463 -3.74 13.65 30.98
CA ARG A 463 -4.15 15.06 30.94
C ARG A 463 -5.58 15.25 31.43
N MET A 464 -6.54 14.46 30.92
CA MET A 464 -7.94 14.52 31.34
C MET A 464 -8.12 14.24 32.83
N THR A 465 -7.34 13.28 33.37
CA THR A 465 -7.34 12.98 34.81
C THR A 465 -6.82 14.15 35.64
N ARG A 466 -5.74 14.81 35.21
CA ARG A 466 -5.18 15.99 35.90
C ARG A 466 -6.15 17.19 35.89
N GLN A 467 -6.87 17.39 34.80
CA GLN A 467 -7.83 18.50 34.69
C GLN A 467 -9.05 18.32 35.62
N GLY A 468 -9.39 17.08 36.01
CA GLY A 468 -10.48 16.80 36.96
C GLY A 468 -11.89 17.13 36.47
N ARG A 469 -12.06 17.49 35.20
CA ARG A 469 -13.35 17.87 34.58
C ARG A 469 -14.02 16.75 33.79
N PHE A 470 -13.44 15.56 33.81
CA PHE A 470 -13.91 14.41 33.04
C PHE A 470 -14.29 13.26 33.97
N GLN A 471 -15.44 12.65 33.70
CA GLN A 471 -15.91 11.46 34.39
C GLN A 471 -15.79 10.25 33.47
N GLU A 472 -15.20 9.17 34.00
CA GLU A 472 -15.17 7.88 33.34
C GLU A 472 -16.54 7.22 33.41
N VAL A 473 -17.04 6.76 32.25
CA VAL A 473 -18.31 6.04 32.12
C VAL A 473 -18.13 4.62 31.59
N TYR A 474 -16.98 4.32 30.99
CA TYR A 474 -16.62 2.98 30.51
C TYR A 474 -15.10 2.80 30.46
N ARG A 475 -14.64 1.57 30.72
CA ARG A 475 -13.23 1.18 30.59
C ARG A 475 -13.10 -0.30 30.25
N ASP A 476 -12.24 -0.58 29.27
CA ASP A 476 -11.74 -1.93 28.98
C ASP A 476 -10.19 -1.90 28.85
N GLN A 477 -9.60 -2.95 28.28
CA GLN A 477 -8.14 -3.04 28.09
C GLN A 477 -7.61 -2.11 26.98
N VAL A 478 -8.47 -1.68 26.05
CA VAL A 478 -8.13 -0.95 24.82
C VAL A 478 -8.47 0.54 24.94
N ALA A 479 -9.60 0.87 25.57
CA ALA A 479 -10.19 2.20 25.59
C ALA A 479 -10.86 2.56 26.92
N VAL A 480 -10.95 3.87 27.14
CA VAL A 480 -11.73 4.52 28.19
C VAL A 480 -12.68 5.50 27.50
N VAL A 481 -13.94 5.52 27.93
CA VAL A 481 -14.91 6.55 27.53
C VAL A 481 -15.09 7.51 28.69
N MET A 482 -14.92 8.80 28.41
CA MET A 482 -15.13 9.88 29.36
C MET A 482 -16.22 10.83 28.85
N ILE A 483 -16.90 11.48 29.79
CA ILE A 483 -17.79 12.63 29.56
C ILE A 483 -17.24 13.86 30.28
N GLN A 484 -17.45 15.06 29.75
CA GLN A 484 -16.99 16.31 30.36
C GLN A 484 -18.13 16.96 31.15
N PHE A 485 -17.86 17.44 32.37
CA PHE A 485 -18.84 18.22 33.14
C PHE A 485 -18.98 19.63 32.56
N SER A 486 -20.22 20.12 32.43
CA SER A 486 -20.53 21.51 32.09
C SER A 486 -20.56 22.37 33.35
N GLU A 487 -19.47 23.07 33.65
CA GLU A 487 -19.46 24.19 34.60
C GLU A 487 -18.85 25.42 33.90
N ASN A 488 -19.50 26.58 33.97
CA ASN A 488 -18.98 27.85 33.43
C ASN A 488 -19.34 28.98 34.42
N PRO A 489 -18.67 30.17 34.44
CA PRO A 489 -17.69 30.72 33.48
C PRO A 489 -16.54 31.59 34.06
N GLY A 490 -15.43 31.74 33.33
CA GLY A 490 -14.47 32.82 33.59
C GLY A 490 -13.15 32.69 32.85
N GLU A 491 -13.18 32.95 31.54
CA GLU A 491 -12.02 33.04 30.62
C GLU A 491 -11.18 31.76 30.45
N TRP A 492 -11.79 30.69 29.95
CA TRP A 492 -11.02 29.59 29.34
C TRP A 492 -10.83 29.87 27.85
N LYS A 493 -9.58 29.84 27.38
CA LYS A 493 -9.28 29.92 25.95
C LYS A 493 -9.57 28.56 25.32
N THR A 494 -10.79 28.37 24.83
CA THR A 494 -11.09 27.24 23.95
C THR A 494 -10.13 27.27 22.77
N ARG A 495 -9.36 26.20 22.56
CA ARG A 495 -8.53 26.07 21.35
C ARG A 495 -9.49 25.93 20.17
N VAL A 496 -9.62 26.98 19.36
CA VAL A 496 -10.43 26.92 18.15
C VAL A 496 -9.65 26.12 17.13
N PHE A 497 -10.03 24.86 16.96
CA PHE A 497 -9.57 24.02 15.87
C PHE A 497 -10.14 24.60 14.57
N THR A 498 -9.38 25.48 13.92
CA THR A 498 -9.78 26.08 12.64
C THR A 498 -9.71 25.01 11.55
N GLN A 499 -10.89 24.52 11.18
CA GLN A 499 -11.08 23.54 10.10
C GLN A 499 -10.99 24.18 8.69
N ASP A 500 -10.61 25.46 8.59
CA ASP A 500 -10.50 26.15 7.31
C ASP A 500 -9.38 25.55 6.44
N LYS A 501 -9.77 24.92 5.34
CA LYS A 501 -8.88 24.70 4.21
C LYS A 501 -8.47 26.05 3.67
N ALA A 502 -7.23 26.46 3.92
CA ALA A 502 -6.60 27.52 3.17
C ALA A 502 -6.64 27.13 1.68
N THR A 503 -7.53 27.76 0.93
CA THR A 503 -7.52 27.76 -0.54
C THR A 503 -6.23 28.42 -0.99
N LYS A 504 -5.26 27.63 -1.43
CA LYS A 504 -4.21 28.05 -2.37
C LYS A 504 -3.91 26.94 -3.36
#